data_AF-A0A2H3DAU9-F1
#
_entry.id   AF-A0A2H3DAU9-F1
#
_cell.length_a   1.000
_cell.length_b   1.000
_cell.length_c   1.000
_cell.angle_alpha   90.00
_cell.angle_beta   90.00
_cell.angle_gamma   90.00
#
_symmetry.space_group_name_H-M   'P 1'
#
loop_
_entity.id
_entity.type
_entity.pdbx_description
1 polymer ?
#
loop_
_entity_poly.entity_id
_entity_poly.type
_entity_poly.pdbx_seq_one_letter_code
_entity_poly.pdbx_strand_id
1 'polypeptide(L)' 'LTQLRTGHIGLNRHLFNIRCIESPACPNCSHPNESVHHYLKRCPTFQNERETLQRSMG' A
#
# COMPACT_ATOMS: atom_id res chain seq x y z
N LEU A 1 4.61 -6.66 13.47
CA LEU A 1 5.20 -6.39 12.13
C LEU A 1 5.02 -7.54 11.12
N THR A 2 4.52 -8.71 11.51
CA THR A 2 4.38 -9.87 10.62
C THR A 2 3.42 -9.63 9.45
N GLN A 3 2.25 -9.04 9.72
CA GLN A 3 1.21 -8.79 8.71
C GLN A 3 1.68 -7.92 7.54
N LEU A 4 2.49 -6.89 7.81
CA LEU A 4 3.08 -6.05 6.75
C LEU A 4 4.08 -6.83 5.90
N ARG A 5 4.87 -7.72 6.52
CA ARG A 5 5.85 -8.54 5.81
C ARG A 5 5.21 -9.64 4.97
N THR A 6 4.12 -10.23 5.46
CA THR A 6 3.38 -11.30 4.74
C THR A 6 2.31 -10.74 3.80
N GLY A 7 2.02 -9.44 3.85
CA GLY A 7 0.95 -8.82 3.07
C GLY A 7 -0.46 -9.18 3.56
N HIS A 8 -0.60 -9.76 4.76
CA HIS A 8 -1.89 -10.09 5.40
C HIS A 8 -2.42 -8.88 6.17
N ILE A 9 -2.61 -7.77 5.46
CA ILE A 9 -3.11 -6.50 5.99
C ILE A 9 -4.27 -6.04 5.10
N GLY A 10 -5.16 -5.19 5.60
CA GLY A 10 -6.34 -4.69 4.89
C GLY A 10 -6.07 -3.74 3.71
N LEU A 11 -5.10 -4.06 2.85
CA LEU A 11 -4.91 -3.42 1.55
C LEU A 11 -5.68 -4.19 0.48
N ASN A 12 -6.07 -3.50 -0.61
CA ASN A 12 -6.99 -4.06 -1.58
C ASN A 12 -6.47 -5.35 -2.25
N ARG A 13 -5.15 -5.54 -2.39
CA ARG A 13 -4.60 -6.82 -2.88
C ARG A 13 -5.00 -7.99 -1.98
N HIS A 14 -4.87 -7.83 -0.67
CA HIS A 14 -5.18 -8.90 0.27
C HIS A 14 -6.69 -9.12 0.37
N LEU A 15 -7.46 -8.04 0.47
CA LEU A 15 -8.92 -8.09 0.52
C LEU A 15 -9.51 -8.74 -0.73
N PHE A 16 -8.96 -8.45 -1.90
CA PHE A 16 -9.34 -9.09 -3.16
C PHE A 16 -9.02 -10.59 -3.16
N ASN A 17 -7.84 -11.00 -2.66
CA ASN A 17 -7.46 -12.41 -2.59
C ASN A 17 -8.40 -13.23 -1.69
N ILE A 18 -8.92 -12.63 -0.61
CA ILE A 18 -9.92 -13.27 0.27
C ILE A 18 -11.37 -13.00 -0.17
N ARG A 19 -11.58 -12.43 -1.36
CA ARG A 19 -12.89 -12.12 -1.97
C ARG A 19 -13.77 -11.19 -1.13
N CYS A 20 -13.16 -10.31 -0.35
CA CYS A 20 -13.88 -9.32 0.45
C CYS A 20 -14.24 -8.06 -0.36
N ILE A 21 -13.54 -7.81 -1.47
CA ILE A 21 -13.79 -6.70 -2.40
C ILE A 21 -13.62 -7.17 -3.85
N GLU A 22 -14.15 -6.39 -4.79
CA GLU A 22 -14.21 -6.75 -6.22
C GLU A 22 -12.97 -6.32 -7.03
N SER A 23 -12.15 -5.40 -6.51
CA SER A 23 -10.98 -4.88 -7.22
C SER A 23 -9.77 -4.74 -6.31
N PRO A 24 -8.57 -5.19 -6.73
CA PRO A 24 -7.35 -4.97 -5.98
C PRO A 24 -6.74 -3.58 -6.21
N ALA A 25 -7.37 -2.71 -7.01
CA ALA A 25 -6.80 -1.42 -7.38
C ALA A 25 -6.66 -0.48 -6.18
N CYS A 26 -5.62 0.35 -6.17
CA CYS A 26 -5.42 1.37 -5.15
C CYS A 26 -6.45 2.50 -5.35
N PRO A 27 -7.24 2.85 -4.32
CA PRO A 27 -8.24 3.89 -4.42
C PRO A 27 -7.62 5.29 -4.55
N ASN A 28 -6.36 5.46 -4.13
CA ASN A 28 -5.70 6.76 -4.05
C ASN A 28 -4.99 7.19 -5.34
N CYS A 29 -4.55 6.23 -6.16
CA CYS A 29 -3.78 6.52 -7.37
C CYS A 29 -4.13 5.63 -8.56
N SER A 30 -5.18 4.82 -8.45
CA SER A 30 -5.67 3.91 -9.49
C SER A 30 -4.66 2.86 -9.98
N HIS A 31 -3.57 2.63 -9.23
CA HIS A 31 -2.65 1.54 -9.52
C HIS A 31 -3.40 0.21 -9.48
N PRO A 32 -3.22 -0.71 -10.44
CA PRO A 32 -4.07 -1.90 -10.60
C PRO A 32 -3.96 -2.91 -9.43
N ASN A 33 -2.99 -2.72 -8.53
CA ASN A 33 -2.76 -3.64 -7.43
C ASN A 33 -2.18 -2.92 -6.21
N GLU A 34 -2.98 -2.74 -5.16
CA GLU A 34 -2.59 -2.14 -3.89
C GLU A 34 -1.94 -3.19 -2.98
N SER A 35 -0.64 -3.41 -3.19
CA SER A 35 0.20 -4.23 -2.32
C SER A 35 0.88 -3.39 -1.24
N VAL A 36 1.44 -4.03 -0.21
CA VAL A 36 2.27 -3.35 0.81
C VAL A 36 3.44 -2.59 0.17
N HIS A 37 4.10 -3.19 -0.83
CA HIS A 37 5.19 -2.53 -1.55
C HIS A 37 4.70 -1.29 -2.30
N HIS A 38 3.54 -1.39 -2.95
CA HIS A 38 2.93 -0.22 -3.58
C HIS A 38 2.64 0.87 -2.53
N TYR A 39 1.86 0.53 -1.50
CA TYR A 39 1.40 1.47 -0.48
C TYR A 39 2.57 2.18 0.22
N LEU A 40 3.59 1.44 0.68
CA LEU A 40 4.70 2.01 1.47
C LEU A 40 5.83 2.62 0.63
N LYS A 41 6.01 2.20 -0.64
CA LYS A 41 7.22 2.56 -1.41
C LYS A 41 6.97 3.17 -2.78
N ARG A 42 5.77 3.04 -3.36
CA ARG A 42 5.52 3.47 -4.74
C ARG A 42 4.30 4.35 -4.92
N CYS A 43 3.37 4.35 -3.97
CA CYS A 43 2.16 5.14 -4.09
C CYS A 43 2.53 6.63 -4.20
N PRO A 44 2.14 7.31 -5.30
CA PRO A 44 2.46 8.72 -5.50
C PRO A 44 1.71 9.61 -4.50
N THR A 45 0.51 9.19 -4.06
CA THR A 45 -0.28 9.90 -3.06
C THR A 45 0.51 10.12 -1.77
N PHE A 46 1.32 9.15 -1.36
CA PHE A 46 2.12 9.20 -0.13
C PHE A 46 3.58 9.59 -0.38
N GLN A 47 3.90 10.23 -1.51
CA GLN A 47 5.29 10.59 -1.83
C GLN A 47 5.82 11.66 -0.87
N ASN A 48 5.03 12.71 -0.61
CA ASN A 48 5.44 13.83 0.23
C ASN A 48 5.72 13.40 1.68
N GLU A 49 4.87 12.55 2.24
CA GLU A 49 5.02 12.00 3.59
C GLU A 49 6.27 11.13 3.68
N ARG A 50 6.54 10.29 2.66
CA ARG A 50 7.76 9.49 2.60
C ARG A 50 9.00 10.36 2.53
N GLU A 51 8.99 11.41 1.72
CA GLU A 51 10.12 12.35 1.64
C GLU A 51 10.33 13.09 2.97
N THR A 52 9.25 13.49 3.63
CA THR A 52 9.31 14.16 4.94
C THR A 52 9.93 13.24 5.99
N LEU A 53 9.47 11.99 6.06
CA LEU A 53 10.05 10.97 6.96
C LEU A 53 11.52 10.69 6.65
N GLN A 54 11.89 10.62 5.37
CA GLN A 54 13.28 10.42 4.96
C GLN A 54 14.17 11.59 5.39
N ARG A 55 13.67 12.83 5.27
CA ARG A 55 14.39 14.02 5.71
C ARG A 55 14.55 14.10 7.22
N SER A 56 13.57 13.61 8.01
CA SER A 56 13.66 13.59 9.47
C SER A 56 14.58 12.49 10.02
N MET A 57 15.11 11.62 9.15
CA MET A 57 16.06 10.56 9.54
C MET A 57 17.53 10.97 9.37
N GLY A 58 17.80 12.19 8.90
CA GLY A 58 19.13 12.82 8.89
C GLY A 58 19.26 13.85 10.00
#